data_AF-S6SFY4-F1
#
_entry.id   AF-S6SFY4-F1
#
_cell.length_a   1.000
_cell.length_b   1.000
_cell.length_c   1.000
_cell.angle_alpha   90.00
_cell.angle_beta   90.00
_cell.angle_gamma   90.00
#
_symmetry.space_group_name_H-M   'P 1'
#
loop_
_entity.id
_entity.type
_entity.pdbx_description
1 polymer ?
#
loop_
_entity_poly.entity_id
_entity_poly.type
_entity_poly.pdbx_seq_one_letter_code
_entity_poly.pdbx_strand_id
1 'polypeptide(L)' 'PQMTEERFVADPFSDKVQARMYRSGDLVRWNVDGSLDYLGRNDDQVKIRGMRIELGEIEAVLARQAGVKDAVV' A
#
# COMPACT_ATOMS: atom_id res chain seq x y z
N PRO A 1 12.43 -8.68 -5.06
CA PRO A 1 11.62 -9.29 -6.14
C PRO A 1 10.13 -9.44 -5.78
N GLN A 2 9.81 -10.06 -4.62
CA GLN A 2 8.43 -10.26 -4.16
C GLN A 2 7.60 -8.97 -4.01
N MET A 3 8.17 -7.91 -3.39
CA MET A 3 7.45 -6.62 -3.24
C MET A 3 7.09 -5.96 -4.58
N THR A 4 7.82 -6.29 -5.66
CA THR A 4 7.52 -5.79 -7.01
C THR A 4 6.30 -6.50 -7.60
N GLU A 5 6.15 -7.80 -7.38
CA GLU A 5 5.03 -8.61 -7.91
C GLU A 5 3.71 -8.30 -7.18
N GLU A 6 3.77 -8.00 -5.88
CA GLU A 6 2.58 -7.62 -5.09
C GLU A 6 2.01 -6.25 -5.51
N ARG A 7 2.89 -5.31 -5.88
CA ARG A 7 2.49 -3.94 -6.24
C ARG A 7 2.26 -3.75 -7.75
N PHE A 8 2.93 -4.52 -8.60
CA PHE A 8 2.73 -4.49 -10.06
C PHE A 8 2.07 -5.79 -10.54
N VAL A 9 0.75 -5.78 -10.61
CA VAL A 9 -0.06 -6.96 -10.99
C VAL A 9 -0.31 -6.98 -12.49
N ALA A 10 -0.76 -8.12 -13.02
CA ALA A 10 -1.26 -8.18 -14.40
C ALA A 10 -2.44 -7.22 -14.57
N ASP A 11 -2.47 -6.47 -15.68
CA ASP A 11 -3.58 -5.58 -16.00
C ASP A 11 -4.68 -6.35 -16.75
N PRO A 12 -5.84 -6.63 -16.14
CA PRO A 12 -6.91 -7.39 -16.78
C PRO A 12 -7.72 -6.55 -17.79
N PHE A 13 -7.45 -5.25 -17.89
CA PHE A 13 -8.19 -4.32 -18.75
C PHE A 13 -7.42 -3.91 -20.01
N SER A 14 -6.20 -4.43 -20.19
CA SER A 14 -5.36 -4.12 -21.35
C SER A 14 -5.27 -5.30 -22.31
N ASP A 15 -5.42 -5.03 -23.61
CA ASP A 15 -5.17 -6.02 -24.66
C ASP A 15 -3.68 -6.26 -24.94
N LYS A 16 -2.79 -5.52 -24.27
CA LYS A 16 -1.34 -5.65 -24.45
C LYS A 16 -0.81 -6.85 -23.67
N VAL A 17 -0.04 -7.69 -24.36
CA VAL A 17 0.71 -8.79 -23.73
C VAL A 17 1.65 -8.23 -22.66
N GLN A 18 1.60 -8.81 -21.45
CA GLN A 18 2.39 -8.40 -20.27
C GLN A 18 2.12 -6.97 -19.76
N ALA A 19 0.95 -6.40 -20.04
CA ALA A 19 0.52 -5.18 -19.39
C ALA A 19 0.48 -5.34 -17.86
N ARG A 20 0.91 -4.28 -17.15
CA ARG A 20 0.95 -4.26 -15.69
C ARG A 20 0.15 -3.08 -15.15
N MET A 21 -0.56 -3.32 -14.06
CA MET A 21 -1.30 -2.33 -13.29
C MET A 21 -0.64 -2.15 -11.92
N TYR A 22 -0.53 -0.90 -11.47
CA TYR A 22 0.05 -0.58 -10.16
C TYR A 22 -1.02 -0.50 -9.07
N ARG A 23 -0.85 -1.28 -8.00
CA ARG A 23 -1.72 -1.27 -6.81
C ARG A 23 -1.21 -0.24 -5.80
N SER A 24 -1.79 0.97 -5.82
CA SER A 24 -1.41 2.08 -4.93
C SER A 24 -1.70 1.83 -3.44
N GLY A 25 -2.71 1.02 -3.15
CA GLY A 25 -3.25 0.82 -1.80
C GLY A 25 -4.20 1.91 -1.33
N ASP A 26 -4.49 2.91 -2.17
CA ASP A 26 -5.49 3.93 -1.89
C ASP A 26 -6.91 3.42 -2.18
N LEU A 27 -7.84 3.68 -1.27
CA LEU A 27 -9.26 3.41 -1.46
C LEU A 27 -9.94 4.66 -2.02
N VAL A 28 -10.62 4.51 -3.15
CA VAL A 28 -11.27 5.62 -3.86
C VAL A 28 -12.65 5.23 -4.36
N ARG A 29 -13.49 6.23 -4.63
CA ARG A 29 -14.81 6.08 -5.25
C ARG A 29 -14.99 7.04 -6.41
N TRP A 30 -15.57 6.56 -7.51
CA TRP A 30 -15.99 7.41 -8.64
C TRP A 30 -17.22 8.25 -8.29
N ASN A 31 -17.17 9.52 -8.67
CA ASN A 31 -18.29 10.44 -8.66
C ASN A 31 -18.98 10.48 -10.03
N VAL A 32 -20.21 11.00 -10.07
CA VAL A 32 -21.02 11.11 -11.30
C VAL A 32 -20.35 11.98 -12.37
N ASP A 33 -19.55 12.96 -11.95
CA ASP A 33 -18.79 13.86 -12.82
C ASP A 33 -17.46 13.26 -13.31
N GLY A 34 -17.13 12.02 -12.92
CA GLY A 34 -15.88 11.37 -13.28
C GLY A 34 -14.69 11.77 -12.41
N SER A 35 -14.89 12.51 -11.32
CA SER A 35 -13.85 12.71 -10.30
C SER A 35 -13.72 11.51 -9.36
N LEU A 36 -12.62 11.45 -8.59
CA LEU A 36 -12.38 10.41 -7.59
C LEU A 36 -12.35 11.03 -6.19
N ASP A 37 -13.21 10.52 -5.31
CA ASP A 37 -13.14 10.77 -3.88
C ASP A 37 -12.09 9.86 -3.25
N TYR A 38 -11.15 10.44 -2.51
CA TYR A 38 -10.21 9.69 -1.67
C TYR A 38 -10.86 9.31 -0.34
N LEU A 39 -10.91 8.01 -0.04
CA LEU A 39 -11.56 7.46 1.15
C LEU A 39 -10.58 6.98 2.22
N GLY A 40 -9.29 6.90 1.89
CA GLY A 40 -8.26 6.45 2.81
C GLY A 40 -7.35 5.39 2.18
N ARG A 41 -6.76 4.56 3.04
CA ARG A 41 -5.89 3.47 2.63
C ARG A 41 -6.51 2.13 2.96
N ASN A 42 -6.19 1.13 2.16
CA ASN A 42 -6.57 -0.26 2.36
C ASN A 42 -5.39 -1.10 2.88
N ASP A 43 -4.34 -0.44 3.36
CA ASP A 43 -3.16 -1.02 4.00
C ASP A 43 -2.71 -0.13 5.17
N ASP A 44 -1.77 -0.62 5.98
CA ASP A 44 -1.30 0.03 7.23
C ASP A 44 -0.31 1.17 6.98
N GLN A 45 -0.09 1.55 5.73
CA GLN A 45 0.79 2.67 5.42
C GLN A 45 0.11 3.99 5.85
N VAL A 46 0.87 4.92 6.41
CA VAL A 46 0.35 6.25 6.82
C VAL A 46 1.15 7.39 6.20
N LYS A 47 0.56 8.60 6.23
CA LYS A 47 1.23 9.85 5.87
C LYS A 47 1.28 10.78 7.08
N ILE A 48 2.47 11.01 7.62
CA ILE A 48 2.70 11.97 8.71
C ILE A 48 3.51 13.14 8.16
N ARG A 49 2.93 14.35 8.17
CA ARG A 49 3.58 15.58 7.64
C ARG A 49 4.07 15.41 6.20
N GLY A 50 3.31 14.71 5.37
CA GLY A 50 3.65 14.43 3.98
C GLY A 50 4.64 13.28 3.75
N MET A 51 5.22 12.72 4.81
CA MET A 51 6.14 11.58 4.71
C MET A 51 5.37 10.27 4.68
N ARG A 52 5.70 9.39 3.73
CA ARG A 52 5.17 8.03 3.64
C ARG A 52 5.89 7.14 4.66
N ILE A 53 5.13 6.50 5.53
CA ILE A 53 5.63 5.62 6.59
C ILE A 53 4.96 4.25 6.46
N GLU A 54 5.76 3.19 6.46
CA GLU A 54 5.31 1.81 6.48
C GLU A 54 5.39 1.31 7.95
N LEU A 55 4.25 1.19 8.63
CA LEU A 55 4.22 0.89 10.07
C LEU A 55 4.83 -0.50 10.39
N GLY A 56 4.59 -1.48 9.52
CA GLY A 56 5.16 -2.83 9.66
C GLY A 56 6.69 -2.88 9.63
N GLU A 57 7.37 -1.91 9.01
CA GLU A 57 8.82 -1.81 9.08
C GLU A 57 9.28 -1.43 10.49
N ILE A 58 8.58 -0.48 11.13
CA ILE A 58 8.87 -0.03 12.49
C ILE A 58 8.59 -1.17 13.48
N GLU A 59 7.45 -1.84 13.35
CA GLU A 59 7.10 -3.03 14.13
C GLU A 59 8.18 -4.11 14.04
N ALA A 60 8.64 -4.43 12.82
CA ALA A 60 9.68 -5.43 12.60
C ALA A 60 11.02 -5.06 13.27
N VAL A 61 11.36 -3.77 13.33
CA VAL A 61 12.56 -3.28 14.03
C VAL A 61 12.39 -3.37 15.55
N LEU A 62 11.22 -3.01 16.07
CA LEU A 62 10.90 -3.09 17.50
C LEU A 62 10.91 -4.55 18.00
N ALA A 63 10.29 -5.46 17.24
CA ALA A 63 10.22 -6.88 17.57
C ALA A 63 11.59 -7.58 17.61
N ARG A 64 12.64 -6.99 17.02
CA ARG A 64 14.01 -7.53 17.06
C ARG A 64 14.80 -7.12 18.32
N GLN A 65 14.27 -6.22 19.14
CA GLN A 65 14.97 -5.77 20.34
C GLN A 65 14.90 -6.82 21.46
N ALA A 66 16.02 -7.01 22.17
CA ALA A 66 16.09 -7.96 23.26
C ALA A 66 15.09 -7.61 24.37
N GLY A 67 14.29 -8.59 24.79
CA GLY A 67 13.27 -8.42 25.82
C GLY A 67 11.91 -7.94 25.31
N VAL A 68 11.77 -7.61 24.02
CA VAL A 68 10.47 -7.35 23.40
C VAL A 68 9.82 -8.68 23.02
N LYS A 69 8.63 -8.94 23.59
CA LYS A 69 7.83 -10.13 23.25
C LYS A 69 6.93 -9.88 22.05
N ASP A 70 6.24 -8.73 22.05
CA ASP A 70 5.29 -8.31 21.02
C ASP A 70 5.40 -6.79 20.85
N ALA A 71 5.16 -6.28 19.63
CA ALA A 71 5.14 -4.84 19.31
C ALA A 71 4.04 -4.54 18.28
N VAL A 72 3.41 -3.37 18.40
CA VAL A 72 2.40 -2.82 17.47
C VAL A 72 2.65 -1.32 17.31
N VAL A 73 2.44 -0.77 16.12
CA VAL A 73 2.64 0.65 15.80
C VAL A 73 1.42 1.22 15.09
#